data_AF-A0A530M1E7-F1
#
_entry.id   AF-A0A530M1E7-F1
#
_cell.length_a   1.000
_cell.length_b   1.000
_cell.length_c   1.000
_cell.angle_alpha   90.00
_cell.angle_beta   90.00
_cell.angle_gamma   90.00
#
_symmetry.space_group_name_H-M   'P 1'
#
loop_
_entity.id
_entity.type
_entity.pdbx_description
1 polymer ?
#
loop_
_entity_poly.entity_id
_entity_poly.type
_entity_poly.pdbx_seq_one_letter_code
_entity_poly.pdbx_strand_id
1 'polypeptide(L)'
;PGDGIAFEQEGDAAGALAGATRIVEATYDAPYLVHGQLEPPSAIARWNDDSTLELWIPNQAPEMFQTEAAKVADIEPDKVIIHSPI
;
A
#
# COMPACT_ATOMS: atom_id res chain seq x y z
N PRO A 1 22.93 9.03 -0.18
CA PRO A 1 22.37 9.41 1.14
C PRO A 1 21.62 10.74 1.02
N GLY A 2 20.31 10.73 1.19
CA GLY A 2 19.50 11.95 1.30
C GLY A 2 19.38 12.36 2.76
N ASP A 3 18.99 13.61 2.99
CA ASP A 3 18.66 14.08 4.35
C ASP A 3 17.46 13.29 4.88
N GLY A 4 17.54 12.84 6.14
CA GLY A 4 16.43 12.17 6.79
C GLY A 4 15.25 13.12 6.99
N ILE A 5 14.04 12.62 6.76
CA ILE A 5 12.81 13.37 7.03
C ILE A 5 12.37 13.03 8.46
N ALA A 6 12.23 14.04 9.32
CA ALA A 6 11.65 13.86 10.65
C ALA A 6 10.17 13.50 10.50
N PHE A 7 9.82 12.24 10.76
CA PHE A 7 8.44 11.76 10.72
C PHE A 7 7.73 12.01 12.06
N GLU A 8 8.44 11.76 13.16
CA GLU A 8 7.96 11.95 14.52
C GLU A 8 9.14 12.38 15.41
N GLN A 9 8.87 13.17 16.45
CA GLN A 9 9.88 13.63 17.40
C GLN A 9 9.33 13.60 18.82
N GLU A 10 10.07 12.98 19.73
CA GLU A 10 9.82 13.04 21.17
C GLU A 10 11.09 13.50 21.89
N GLY A 11 11.00 14.59 22.65
CA GLY A 11 12.14 15.18 23.37
C GLY A 11 13.20 15.87 22.48
N ASP A 12 14.40 16.05 23.05
CA ASP A 12 15.55 16.69 22.39
C ASP A 12 16.66 15.66 22.09
N ALA A 13 16.47 14.91 21.00
CA ALA A 13 17.43 13.91 20.55
C ALA A 13 18.80 14.53 20.17
N ALA A 14 18.80 15.75 19.61
CA ALA A 14 20.02 16.43 19.19
C ALA A 14 20.87 16.83 20.41
N GLY A 15 20.25 17.41 21.44
CA GLY A 15 20.92 17.74 22.70
C GLY A 15 21.44 16.49 23.42
N ALA A 16 20.65 15.41 23.46
CA ALA A 16 21.06 14.16 24.08
C ALA A 16 22.27 13.52 23.37
N LEU A 17 22.28 13.52 22.03
CA LEU A 17 23.41 13.00 21.25
C LEU A 17 24.67 13.85 21.40
N ALA A 18 24.53 15.18 21.44
CA ALA A 18 25.67 16.09 21.63
C ALA A 18 26.38 15.91 22.99
N GLY A 19 25.64 15.48 24.02
CA GLY A 19 26.16 15.21 25.37
C GLY A 19 26.63 13.77 25.61
N ALA A 20 26.52 12.87 24.63
CA ALA A 20 26.77 11.45 24.84
C ALA A 20 28.27 11.14 25.00
N THR A 21 28.61 10.28 25.97
CA THR A 21 30.00 9.80 26.17
C THR A 21 30.50 8.94 24.99
N ARG A 22 29.58 8.34 24.22
CA ARG A 22 29.88 7.57 23.02
C ARG A 22 28.72 7.68 22.03
N ILE A 23 29.05 7.92 20.77
CA ILE A 23 28.13 7.91 19.63
C ILE A 23 28.49 6.70 18.76
N VAL A 24 27.48 5.98 18.28
CA VAL A 24 27.64 4.89 17.31
C VAL A 24 26.82 5.24 16.08
N GLU A 25 27.49 5.27 14.93
CA GLU A 25 26.87 5.60 13.64
C GLU A 25 27.04 4.42 12.69
N ALA A 26 26.02 4.18 11.89
CA ALA A 26 26.04 3.18 10.85
C ALA A 26 25.12 3.60 9.70
N THR A 27 25.53 3.23 8.48
CA THR A 27 24.71 3.40 7.28
C THR A 27 24.12 2.05 6.92
N TYR A 28 22.81 2.02 6.70
CA TYR A 28 22.07 0.84 6.27
C TYR A 28 21.49 1.07 4.88
N ASP A 29 21.28 -0.02 4.14
CA ASP A 29 20.59 -0.02 2.86
C ASP A 29 19.57 -1.15 2.83
N ALA A 30 18.47 -0.95 2.09
CA ALA A 30 17.39 -1.91 1.93
C ALA A 30 17.10 -2.04 0.42
N PRO A 31 17.62 -3.08 -0.25
CA PRO A 31 17.44 -3.23 -1.69
C PRO A 31 15.99 -3.54 -2.04
N TYR A 32 15.60 -3.23 -3.27
CA TYR A 32 14.31 -3.65 -3.81
C TYR A 32 14.18 -5.17 -3.74
N LEU A 33 13.03 -5.63 -3.24
CA LEU A 33 12.70 -7.04 -3.18
C LEU A 33 11.34 -7.28 -3.84
N VAL A 34 11.21 -8.42 -4.50
CA VAL A 34 9.93 -8.86 -5.07
C VAL A 34 9.09 -9.51 -3.97
N HIS A 35 7.78 -9.30 -4.03
CA HIS A 35 6.83 -9.91 -3.08
C HIS A 35 6.86 -11.45 -3.10
N GLY A 36 7.23 -12.06 -4.23
CA GLY A 36 7.46 -13.52 -4.31
C GLY A 36 6.20 -14.39 -4.16
N GLN A 37 5.02 -13.84 -4.42
CA GLN A 37 3.77 -14.59 -4.45
C GLN A 37 3.81 -15.72 -5.49
N LEU A 38 3.39 -16.92 -5.08
CA LEU A 38 3.40 -18.11 -5.94
C LEU A 38 2.36 -18.03 -7.06
N GLU A 39 1.22 -17.41 -6.77
CA GLU A 39 0.21 -17.08 -7.77
C GLU A 39 0.61 -15.78 -8.48
N PRO A 40 0.82 -15.79 -9.81
CA PRO A 40 0.96 -14.56 -10.58
C PRO A 40 -0.33 -13.74 -10.51
N PRO A 41 -0.27 -12.39 -10.40
CA PRO A 41 -1.45 -11.55 -10.47
C PRO A 41 -2.30 -11.85 -11.70
N SER A 42 -3.60 -12.03 -11.49
CA SER A 42 -4.58 -12.20 -12.55
C SER A 42 -5.85 -11.42 -12.21
N ALA A 43 -6.65 -11.10 -13.22
CA ALA A 43 -7.91 -10.40 -13.03
C ALA A 43 -8.93 -10.85 -14.08
N ILE A 44 -10.16 -11.11 -13.63
CA ILE A 44 -11.32 -11.28 -14.50
C ILE A 44 -12.28 -10.14 -14.18
N ALA A 45 -12.77 -9.47 -15.22
CA ALA A 45 -13.75 -8.41 -15.11
C ALA A 45 -14.96 -8.71 -16.01
N ARG A 46 -16.16 -8.45 -15.50
CA ARG A 46 -17.40 -8.55 -16.27
C ARG A 46 -18.20 -7.27 -16.11
N TRP A 47 -18.49 -6.61 -17.22
CA TRP A 47 -19.47 -5.54 -17.28
C TRP A 47 -20.85 -6.15 -17.55
N ASN A 48 -21.81 -5.84 -16.70
CA ASN A 48 -23.18 -6.38 -16.79
C ASN A 48 -24.12 -5.40 -17.52
N ASP A 49 -25.22 -5.91 -18.06
CA ASP A 49 -26.24 -5.11 -18.76
C ASP A 49 -26.92 -4.07 -17.84
N ASP A 50 -26.93 -4.29 -16.52
CA ASP A 50 -27.48 -3.38 -15.51
C ASP A 50 -26.48 -2.30 -15.03
N SER A 51 -25.37 -2.15 -15.76
CA SER A 51 -24.26 -1.23 -15.48
C SER A 51 -23.50 -1.52 -14.16
N THR A 52 -23.55 -2.77 -13.68
CA THR A 52 -22.65 -3.22 -12.61
C THR A 52 -21.35 -3.79 -13.17
N LEU A 53 -20.27 -3.67 -12.38
CA LEU A 53 -18.94 -4.22 -12.67
C LEU A 53 -18.63 -5.33 -11.66
N GLU A 54 -18.48 -6.56 -12.14
CA GLU A 54 -17.99 -7.68 -11.34
C GLU A 54 -16.50 -7.91 -11.56
N LEU A 55 -15.75 -8.10 -10.46
CA LEU A 55 -14.30 -8.33 -10.47
C LEU A 55 -13.96 -9.58 -9.66
N TRP A 56 -13.16 -10.48 -10.24
CA TRP A 56 -12.46 -11.56 -9.54
C TRP A 56 -10.97 -11.23 -9.57
N ILE A 57 -10.44 -10.79 -8.44
CA ILE A 57 -9.05 -10.37 -8.29
C ILE A 57 -8.50 -10.87 -6.96
N PRO A 58 -7.24 -11.34 -6.91
CA PRO A 58 -6.53 -11.54 -5.66
C PRO A 58 -6.31 -10.16 -5.03
N ASN A 59 -6.81 -9.95 -3.81
CA ASN A 59 -6.74 -8.66 -3.14
C ASN A 59 -6.65 -8.82 -1.62
N GLN A 60 -6.08 -7.82 -0.94
CA GLN A 60 -5.94 -7.77 0.52
C GLN A 60 -6.79 -6.66 1.17
N ALA A 61 -7.49 -5.86 0.37
CA ALA A 61 -8.20 -4.67 0.81
C ALA A 61 -9.42 -4.41 -0.09
N PRO A 62 -10.45 -5.28 -0.04
CA PRO A 62 -11.55 -5.26 -1.01
C PRO A 62 -12.25 -3.91 -1.11
N GLU A 63 -12.43 -3.18 -0.01
CA GLU A 63 -13.06 -1.86 0.01
C GLU A 63 -12.25 -0.80 -0.75
N MET A 64 -10.92 -0.84 -0.63
CA MET A 64 -10.02 0.07 -1.37
C MET A 64 -10.06 -0.24 -2.86
N PHE A 65 -10.04 -1.52 -3.23
CA PHE A 65 -10.14 -1.94 -4.64
C PHE A 65 -11.52 -1.59 -5.24
N GLN A 66 -12.60 -1.72 -4.47
CA GLN A 66 -13.95 -1.35 -4.92
C GLN A 66 -14.02 0.15 -5.24
N THR A 67 -13.47 0.97 -4.34
CA THR A 67 -13.41 2.43 -4.49
C THR A 67 -12.61 2.83 -5.73
N GLU A 68 -11.42 2.27 -5.92
CA GLU A 68 -10.59 2.60 -7.08
C GLU A 68 -11.19 2.06 -8.39
N ALA A 69 -11.80 0.87 -8.39
CA ALA A 69 -12.48 0.33 -9.56
C ALA A 69 -13.67 1.22 -9.98
N ALA A 70 -14.48 1.66 -9.02
CA ALA A 70 -15.62 2.55 -9.27
C ALA A 70 -15.18 3.87 -9.89
N LYS A 71 -14.11 4.46 -9.34
CA LYS A 71 -13.50 5.70 -9.85
C LYS A 71 -12.94 5.54 -11.27
N VAL A 72 -12.27 4.44 -11.58
CA VAL A 72 -11.74 4.17 -12.92
C VAL A 72 -12.87 3.91 -13.93
N ALA A 73 -13.93 3.23 -13.50
CA ALA A 73 -15.08 2.90 -14.33
C ALA A 73 -16.12 4.02 -14.44
N ASP A 74 -15.97 5.11 -13.67
CA ASP A 74 -16.91 6.24 -13.59
C ASP A 74 -18.35 5.81 -13.22
N ILE A 75 -18.47 4.96 -12.20
CA ILE A 75 -19.74 4.48 -11.65
C ILE A 75 -19.75 4.61 -10.11
N GLU A 76 -20.93 4.50 -9.51
CA GLU A 76 -21.06 4.48 -8.05
C GLU A 76 -20.40 3.23 -7.43
N PRO A 77 -19.80 3.32 -6.23
CA PRO A 77 -19.15 2.17 -5.58
C PRO A 77 -20.07 0.96 -5.36
N ASP A 78 -21.37 1.19 -5.13
CA ASP A 78 -22.36 0.12 -4.95
C ASP A 78 -22.67 -0.66 -6.24
N LYS A 79 -22.20 -0.16 -7.39
CA LYS A 79 -22.23 -0.85 -8.68
C LYS A 79 -21.02 -1.73 -8.93
N VAL A 80 -20.01 -1.70 -8.07
CA VAL A 80 -18.84 -2.57 -8.15
C VAL A 80 -18.99 -3.73 -7.18
N ILE A 81 -18.90 -4.95 -7.70
CA ILE A 81 -18.97 -6.19 -6.95
C ILE A 81 -17.61 -6.88 -7.02
N ILE A 82 -16.92 -6.97 -5.88
CA ILE A 82 -15.64 -7.70 -5.80
C ILE A 82 -15.86 -9.08 -5.20
N HIS A 83 -15.52 -10.09 -5.98
CA HIS A 83 -15.43 -11.48 -5.56
C HIS A 83 -14.04 -11.74 -4.97
N SER A 84 -13.95 -11.61 -3.64
CA SER A 84 -12.71 -11.86 -2.91
C SER A 84 -12.71 -13.29 -2.36
N PRO A 85 -11.73 -14.14 -2.71
CA PRO A 85 -11.52 -15.38 -1.99
C PRO A 85 -11.11 -15.04 -0.54
N ILE A 86 -11.79 -15.64 0.44
CA ILE A 86 -11.43 -15.54 1.87
C ILE A 86 -10.14 -16.33 2.12
#